data_AF-A0A7W6ZGE6-F1
#
_entry.id   AF-A0A7W6ZGE6-F1
#
_cell.length_a   1.000
_cell.length_b   1.000
_cell.length_c   1.000
_cell.angle_alpha   90.00
_cell.angle_beta   90.00
_cell.angle_gamma   90.00
#
_symmetry.space_group_name_H-M   'P 1'
#
loop_
_entity.id
_entity.type
_entity.pdbx_description
1 polymer ?
#
loop_
_entity_poly.entity_id
_entity_poly.type
_entity_poly.pdbx_seq_one_letter_code
_entity_poly.pdbx_strand_id
1 'polypeptide(L)'
;MEASFFSRRTPGQAYDFLPPEPASRQYRNQRPADIADAEFVTLGKARPREFTARTHNDNRKREGAAQPPLRPAMAASLLREAETWLQRASMRSFAVLVLALAVLVFGLAGGFSGLSGGRAYSGAPLHFTHVTATPRDANGMRVLVINGIIENDSGTTQTLQPIRADLVTDERLTASIVINPPVDVIYSGQSRGFSARVQHAGGKMPEVRLSFLP
;
A
#
# COMPACT_ATOMS: atom_id res chain seq x y z
N MET A 1 -24.45 -7.59 31.73
CA MET A 1 -23.86 -6.49 32.52
C MET A 1 -22.36 -6.76 32.57
N GLU A 2 -21.57 -6.03 31.80
CA GLU A 2 -20.11 -6.18 31.77
C GLU A 2 -19.51 -4.76 31.76
N ALA A 3 -18.87 -4.39 32.86
CA ALA A 3 -18.40 -3.03 33.11
C ALA A 3 -16.90 -2.93 32.75
N SER A 4 -16.60 -2.17 31.69
CA SER A 4 -15.23 -1.84 31.30
C SER A 4 -14.71 -0.65 32.11
N PHE A 5 -13.69 -0.87 32.94
CA PHE A 5 -13.03 0.19 33.70
C PHE A 5 -11.92 0.85 32.88
N PHE A 6 -12.13 2.12 32.49
CA PHE A 6 -11.09 2.97 31.92
C PHE A 6 -10.40 3.77 33.03
N SER A 7 -9.14 3.43 33.33
CA SER A 7 -8.28 4.23 34.21
C SER A 7 -7.59 5.32 33.38
N ARG A 8 -8.03 6.58 33.51
CA ARG A 8 -7.26 7.74 33.04
C ARG A 8 -6.16 8.03 34.07
N ARG A 9 -4.89 7.82 33.71
CA ARG A 9 -3.73 8.28 34.50
C ARG A 9 -3.23 9.61 33.97
N THR A 10 -2.89 10.49 34.90
CA THR A 10 -2.56 11.92 34.79
C THR A 10 -1.36 12.21 33.88
N PRO A 11 -1.38 13.29 33.07
CA PRO A 11 -0.27 13.68 32.22
C PRO A 11 0.83 14.34 33.08
N GLY A 12 2.04 13.79 33.08
CA GLY A 12 3.16 14.37 33.84
C GLY A 12 4.36 13.47 34.09
N GLN A 13 4.38 12.23 33.60
CA GLN A 13 5.55 11.36 33.75
C GLN A 13 6.30 11.33 32.41
N ALA A 14 7.46 12.00 32.38
CA ALA A 14 8.40 11.95 31.27
C ALA A 14 8.75 10.48 30.98
N TYR A 15 8.45 10.03 29.77
CA TYR A 15 8.89 8.72 29.31
C TYR A 15 10.41 8.75 29.15
N ASP A 16 11.12 7.97 29.96
CA ASP A 16 12.54 7.69 29.75
C ASP A 16 12.66 6.67 28.61
N PHE A 17 13.03 7.18 27.43
CA PHE A 17 13.20 6.40 26.21
C PHE A 17 14.66 6.00 25.96
N LEU A 18 15.50 6.01 26.99
CA LEU A 18 16.84 5.44 26.85
C LEU A 18 16.77 3.91 26.97
N PRO A 19 17.23 3.16 25.95
CA PRO A 19 17.39 1.72 26.09
C PRO A 19 18.41 1.43 27.21
N PRO A 20 18.18 0.37 28.02
CA PRO A 20 19.02 0.08 29.18
C PRO A 20 20.48 -0.11 28.75
N GLU A 21 21.41 0.49 29.49
CA GLU A 21 22.84 0.31 29.22
C GLU A 21 23.22 -1.18 29.27
N PRO A 22 23.98 -1.68 28.29
CA PRO A 22 24.41 -3.07 28.29
C PRO A 22 25.34 -3.30 29.50
N ALA A 23 24.98 -4.27 30.34
CA ALA A 23 25.78 -4.65 31.50
C ALA A 23 27.23 -4.92 31.10
N SER A 24 28.18 -4.25 31.76
CA SER A 24 29.60 -4.39 31.50
C SER A 24 30.03 -5.86 31.71
N ARG A 25 30.45 -6.53 30.63
CA ARG A 25 31.07 -7.86 30.73
C ARG A 25 32.37 -7.71 31.52
N GLN A 26 32.43 -8.31 32.70
CA GLN A 26 33.69 -8.51 33.42
C GLN A 26 34.64 -9.30 32.52
N TYR A 27 35.76 -8.67 32.14
CA TYR A 27 36.84 -9.31 31.42
C TYR A 27 37.42 -10.42 32.30
N ARG A 28 37.13 -11.68 31.96
CA ARG A 28 37.69 -12.82 32.67
C ARG A 28 39.17 -12.90 32.30
N ASN A 29 40.04 -12.57 33.25
CA ASN A 29 41.49 -12.69 33.12
C ASN A 29 41.84 -14.07 32.55
N GLN A 30 42.45 -14.09 31.36
CA GLN A 30 43.07 -15.29 30.82
C GLN A 30 44.20 -15.68 31.76
N ARG A 31 44.10 -16.87 32.37
CA ARG A 31 45.23 -17.44 33.11
C ARG A 31 46.38 -17.65 32.13
N PRO A 32 47.64 -17.35 32.49
CA PRO A 32 48.78 -17.68 31.66
C PRO A 32 48.79 -19.20 31.47
N ALA A 33 48.57 -19.66 30.23
CA ALA A 33 48.96 -21.01 29.88
C ALA A 33 50.49 -21.03 29.85
N ASP A 34 51.11 -21.99 30.52
CA ASP A 34 52.54 -22.26 30.42
C ASP A 34 52.89 -22.44 28.93
N ILE A 35 53.51 -21.42 28.34
CA ILE A 35 54.07 -21.49 27.00
C ILE A 35 55.43 -22.15 27.17
N ALA A 36 55.47 -23.47 27.04
CA ALA A 36 56.70 -24.22 26.88
C ALA A 36 57.12 -24.13 25.41
N ASP A 37 58.31 -23.58 25.15
CA ASP A 37 58.88 -23.49 23.80
C ASP A 37 59.03 -24.89 23.20
N ALA A 38 58.30 -25.15 22.11
CA ALA A 38 58.44 -26.40 21.38
C ALA A 38 59.69 -26.34 20.50
N GLU A 39 60.69 -27.16 20.80
CA GLU A 39 61.86 -27.37 19.95
C GLU A 39 61.48 -28.31 18.79
N PHE A 40 61.57 -27.82 17.55
CA PHE A 40 61.20 -28.58 16.36
C PHE A 40 62.42 -29.32 15.81
N VAL A 41 62.45 -30.64 15.98
CA VAL A 41 63.35 -31.52 15.21
C VAL A 41 62.65 -31.88 13.90
N THR A 42 63.20 -31.42 12.77
CA THR A 42 62.65 -31.72 11.44
C THR A 42 63.02 -33.15 11.03
N LEU A 43 62.09 -34.08 11.20
CA LEU A 43 62.22 -35.41 10.60
C LEU A 43 61.95 -35.31 9.10
N GLY A 44 63.00 -35.53 8.31
CA GLY A 44 62.93 -35.62 6.86
C GLY A 44 61.92 -36.67 6.38
N LYS A 45 61.33 -36.40 5.22
CA LYS A 45 60.23 -37.12 4.55
C LYS A 45 60.24 -38.64 4.76
N ALA A 46 59.57 -39.11 5.81
CA ALA A 46 59.21 -40.50 6.00
C ALA A 46 57.69 -40.66 5.90
N ARG A 47 57.25 -41.47 4.93
CA ARG A 47 55.85 -41.86 4.72
C ARG A 47 55.24 -42.39 6.03
N PRO A 48 54.13 -41.86 6.52
CA PRO A 48 53.42 -42.48 7.63
C PRO A 48 52.61 -43.67 7.10
N ARG A 49 53.13 -44.86 7.37
CA ARG A 49 52.40 -46.13 7.41
C ARG A 49 51.40 -46.04 8.57
N GLU A 50 50.18 -46.52 8.35
CA GLU A 50 49.01 -46.41 9.24
C GLU A 50 49.35 -46.54 10.74
N PHE A 51 49.19 -45.44 11.47
CA PHE A 51 49.16 -45.42 12.93
C PHE A 51 47.70 -45.43 13.38
N THR A 52 47.18 -46.62 13.68
CA THR A 52 45.86 -46.80 14.29
C THR A 52 45.91 -46.46 15.78
N ALA A 53 45.88 -45.17 16.11
CA ALA A 53 45.48 -44.72 17.43
C ALA A 53 43.95 -44.58 17.45
N ARG A 54 43.29 -45.47 18.18
CA ARG A 54 41.87 -45.34 18.53
C ARG A 54 41.72 -44.22 19.56
N THR A 55 41.65 -42.98 19.10
CA THR A 55 41.29 -41.84 19.95
C THR A 55 39.78 -41.90 20.18
N HIS A 56 39.37 -42.43 21.34
CA HIS A 56 37.98 -42.45 21.76
C HIS A 56 37.59 -41.04 22.19
N ASN A 57 36.86 -40.32 21.33
CA ASN A 57 36.28 -39.03 21.67
C ASN A 57 34.88 -39.27 22.26
N ASP A 58 34.77 -39.25 23.58
CA ASP A 58 33.53 -39.52 24.33
C ASP A 58 32.59 -38.31 24.45
N ASN A 59 32.83 -37.23 23.70
CA ASN A 59 31.93 -36.07 23.64
C ASN A 59 30.72 -36.28 22.72
N ARG A 60 30.13 -37.47 22.68
CA ARG A 60 28.78 -37.64 22.11
C ARG A 60 27.74 -37.20 23.13
N LYS A 61 27.57 -35.89 23.25
CA LYS A 61 26.27 -35.36 23.65
C LYS A 61 25.26 -35.92 22.65
N ARG A 62 24.22 -36.53 23.20
CA ARG A 62 23.03 -37.04 22.52
C ARG A 62 22.47 -35.91 21.64
N GLU A 63 22.91 -35.83 20.39
CA GLU A 63 22.21 -35.10 19.35
C GLU A 63 20.90 -35.87 19.18
N GLY A 64 19.84 -35.36 19.84
CA GLY A 64 18.49 -35.79 19.55
C GLY A 64 18.34 -35.75 18.04
N ALA A 65 17.70 -36.79 17.48
CA ALA A 65 17.35 -36.83 16.08
C ALA A 65 16.54 -35.58 15.74
N ALA A 66 17.24 -34.51 15.34
CA ALA A 66 16.65 -33.36 14.73
C ALA A 66 16.25 -33.85 13.34
N GLN A 67 14.98 -34.21 13.24
CA GLN A 67 14.30 -34.38 11.97
C GLN A 67 14.80 -33.27 11.02
N PRO A 68 15.21 -33.61 9.79
CA PRO A 68 15.50 -32.57 8.81
C PRO A 68 14.25 -31.68 8.77
N PRO A 69 14.39 -30.35 8.89
CA PRO A 69 13.23 -29.48 8.92
C PRO A 69 12.44 -29.76 7.64
N LEU A 70 11.22 -30.28 7.80
CA LEU A 70 10.23 -30.39 6.74
C LEU A 70 9.88 -28.96 6.29
N ARG A 71 10.73 -28.40 5.43
CA ARG A 71 10.49 -27.23 4.59
C ARG A 71 10.88 -27.64 3.17
N PRO A 72 10.05 -27.27 2.19
CA PRO A 72 9.46 -28.22 1.27
C PRO A 72 10.55 -28.81 0.38
N ALA A 73 10.63 -30.14 0.33
CA ALA A 73 11.56 -30.85 -0.55
C ALA A 73 11.46 -30.37 -2.02
N MET A 74 10.29 -29.87 -2.42
CA MET A 74 10.05 -29.19 -3.70
C MET A 74 10.84 -27.90 -3.90
N ALA A 75 10.97 -27.02 -2.89
CA ALA A 75 11.75 -25.78 -3.07
C ALA A 75 13.25 -26.09 -3.18
N ALA A 76 13.73 -27.07 -2.42
CA ALA A 76 15.13 -27.48 -2.47
C ALA A 76 15.50 -28.18 -3.79
N SER A 77 14.58 -28.95 -4.39
CA SER A 77 14.79 -29.56 -5.72
C SER A 77 14.77 -28.51 -6.83
N LEU A 78 13.81 -27.57 -6.79
CA LEU A 78 13.74 -26.47 -7.76
C LEU A 78 14.97 -25.57 -7.71
N LEU A 79 15.53 -25.32 -6.52
CA LEU A 79 16.79 -24.58 -6.37
C LEU A 79 17.97 -25.31 -7.01
N ARG A 80 18.06 -26.64 -6.88
CA ARG A 80 19.14 -27.43 -7.49
C ARG A 80 19.00 -27.54 -9.02
N GLU A 81 17.76 -27.63 -9.52
CA GLU A 81 17.50 -27.58 -10.96
C GLU A 81 17.80 -26.19 -11.54
N ALA A 82 17.42 -25.12 -10.84
CA ALA A 82 17.77 -23.76 -11.21
C ALA A 82 19.29 -23.55 -11.19
N GLU A 83 19.99 -24.04 -10.18
CA GLU A 83 21.46 -23.98 -10.06
C GLU A 83 22.14 -24.69 -11.23
N THR A 84 21.73 -25.92 -11.54
CA THR A 84 22.32 -26.70 -12.64
C THR A 84 21.97 -26.13 -14.02
N TRP A 85 20.79 -25.53 -14.16
CA TRP A 85 20.39 -24.79 -15.36
C TRP A 85 21.20 -23.49 -15.51
N LEU A 86 21.40 -22.74 -14.43
CA LEU A 86 22.19 -21.50 -14.42
C LEU A 86 23.68 -21.78 -14.70
N GLN A 87 24.21 -22.90 -14.20
CA GLN A 87 25.58 -23.36 -14.50
C GLN A 87 25.77 -23.77 -15.96
N ARG A 88 24.70 -24.17 -16.66
CA ARG A 88 24.71 -24.46 -18.11
C ARG A 88 24.24 -23.29 -18.97
N ALA A 89 23.78 -22.20 -18.36
CA ALA A 89 23.20 -21.08 -19.06
C ALA A 89 24.31 -20.25 -19.72
N SER A 90 24.28 -20.19 -21.05
CA SER A 90 25.05 -19.22 -21.84
C SER A 90 24.72 -17.77 -21.42
N MET A 91 25.59 -16.82 -21.77
CA MET A 91 25.42 -15.39 -21.49
C MET A 91 24.06 -14.83 -21.98
N ARG A 92 23.50 -15.40 -23.07
CA ARG A 92 22.18 -15.03 -23.61
C ARG A 92 21.02 -15.44 -22.70
N SER A 93 21.03 -16.67 -22.20
CA SER A 93 20.00 -17.17 -21.27
C SER A 93 19.99 -16.40 -19.94
N PHE A 94 21.17 -16.03 -19.44
CA PHE A 94 21.29 -15.18 -18.26
C PHE A 94 20.68 -13.79 -18.49
N ALA A 95 21.00 -13.15 -19.62
CA ALA A 95 20.43 -11.84 -19.97
C ALA A 95 18.90 -11.87 -20.08
N VAL A 96 18.33 -12.91 -20.70
CA VAL A 96 16.87 -13.08 -20.82
C VAL A 96 16.23 -13.28 -19.44
N LEU A 97 16.84 -14.08 -18.56
CA LEU A 97 16.35 -14.30 -17.20
C LEU A 97 16.31 -12.99 -16.41
N VAL A 98 17.39 -12.21 -16.44
CA VAL A 98 17.49 -10.92 -15.75
C VAL A 98 16.44 -9.94 -16.29
N LEU A 99 16.26 -9.88 -17.62
CA LEU A 99 15.24 -9.05 -18.23
C LEU A 99 13.83 -9.46 -17.78
N ALA A 100 13.52 -10.75 -17.78
CA ALA A 100 12.22 -11.27 -17.34
C ALA A 100 11.96 -10.95 -15.86
N LEU A 101 12.98 -11.10 -15.00
CA LEU A 101 12.89 -10.75 -13.58
C LEU A 101 12.68 -9.23 -13.39
N ALA A 102 13.39 -8.40 -14.15
CA ALA A 102 13.24 -6.95 -14.10
C ALA A 102 11.82 -6.53 -14.51
N VAL A 103 11.29 -7.10 -15.59
CA VAL A 103 9.91 -6.87 -16.05
C VAL A 103 8.89 -7.34 -15.00
N LEU A 104 9.10 -8.50 -14.39
CA LEU A 104 8.23 -9.05 -13.35
C LEU A 104 8.21 -8.13 -12.11
N VAL A 105 9.37 -7.74 -11.60
CA VAL A 105 9.49 -6.86 -10.43
C VAL A 105 8.92 -5.49 -10.75
N PHE A 106 9.23 -4.94 -11.93
CA PHE A 106 8.63 -3.69 -12.40
C PHE A 106 7.11 -3.78 -12.42
N GLY A 107 6.54 -4.88 -12.92
CA GLY A 107 5.11 -5.11 -12.92
C GLY A 107 4.50 -5.23 -11.52
N LEU A 108 5.09 -6.03 -10.64
CA LEU A 108 4.64 -6.21 -9.25
C LEU A 108 4.75 -4.92 -8.43
N ALA A 109 5.76 -4.10 -8.69
CA ALA A 109 5.93 -2.77 -8.07
C ALA A 109 4.98 -1.70 -8.64
N GLY A 110 4.11 -2.05 -9.59
CA GLY A 110 3.14 -1.11 -10.17
C GLY A 110 3.66 -0.30 -11.36
N GLY A 111 4.77 -0.70 -11.98
CA GLY A 111 5.31 -0.06 -13.19
C GLY A 111 4.35 -0.12 -14.39
N PHE A 112 3.42 -1.08 -14.42
CA PHE A 112 2.35 -1.15 -15.41
C PHE A 112 1.06 -0.41 -15.02
N SER A 113 0.98 0.19 -13.82
CA SER A 113 -0.22 0.89 -13.37
C SER A 113 -0.57 2.11 -14.23
N GLY A 114 0.39 2.66 -14.98
CA GLY A 114 0.16 3.75 -15.95
C GLY A 114 -0.37 3.29 -17.32
N LEU A 115 -0.28 1.98 -17.64
CA LEU A 115 -0.86 1.41 -18.87
C LEU A 115 -2.35 1.08 -18.68
N SER A 116 -2.80 0.94 -17.43
CA SER A 116 -4.20 0.86 -17.07
C SER A 116 -4.78 2.28 -17.23
N GLY A 117 -5.38 2.58 -18.39
CA GLY A 117 -5.97 3.90 -18.67
C GLY A 117 -7.08 4.35 -17.71
N GLY A 118 -7.43 3.54 -16.71
CA GLY A 118 -8.26 3.92 -15.58
C GLY A 118 -7.42 4.58 -14.51
N ARG A 119 -7.37 5.92 -14.51
CA ARG A 119 -6.92 6.71 -13.36
C ARG A 119 -7.73 6.23 -12.15
N ALA A 120 -7.10 5.60 -11.17
CA ALA A 120 -7.78 5.15 -9.96
C ALA A 120 -8.38 6.40 -9.28
N TYR A 121 -9.70 6.54 -9.40
CA TYR A 121 -10.41 7.70 -8.91
C TYR A 121 -10.63 7.54 -7.40
N SER A 122 -9.93 8.33 -6.59
CA SER A 122 -10.10 8.36 -5.13
C SER A 122 -11.09 9.45 -4.66
N GLY A 123 -11.80 10.11 -5.58
CA GLY A 123 -12.80 11.15 -5.28
C GLY A 123 -14.24 10.63 -5.26
N ALA A 124 -15.20 11.54 -5.07
CA ALA A 124 -16.63 11.23 -5.18
C ALA A 124 -16.97 10.84 -6.63
N PRO A 125 -17.66 9.74 -6.91
CA PRO A 125 -17.76 9.18 -8.27
C PRO A 125 -18.49 10.06 -9.32
N LEU A 126 -19.15 11.13 -8.88
CA LEU A 126 -19.90 12.07 -9.72
C LEU A 126 -19.53 13.50 -9.35
N HIS A 127 -19.22 14.30 -10.36
CA HIS A 127 -18.84 15.71 -10.19
C HIS A 127 -19.74 16.63 -11.00
N PHE A 128 -20.05 17.79 -10.40
CA PHE A 128 -20.71 18.89 -11.11
C PHE A 128 -19.65 19.79 -11.75
N THR A 129 -19.70 19.95 -13.06
CA THR A 129 -18.86 20.85 -13.83
C THR A 129 -19.72 21.92 -14.52
N HIS A 130 -19.10 23.07 -14.84
CA HIS A 130 -19.72 24.15 -15.62
C HIS A 130 -21.11 24.61 -15.11
N VAL A 131 -21.23 24.81 -13.79
CA VAL A 131 -22.48 25.31 -13.20
C VAL A 131 -22.62 26.80 -13.50
N THR A 132 -23.68 27.16 -14.22
CA THR A 132 -24.00 28.55 -14.54
C THR A 132 -25.43 28.84 -14.09
N ALA A 133 -25.62 29.99 -13.45
CA ALA A 133 -26.92 30.52 -13.12
C ALA A 133 -27.14 31.77 -13.97
N THR A 134 -28.23 31.86 -14.71
CA THR A 134 -28.52 33.00 -15.58
C THR A 134 -29.92 33.52 -15.31
N PRO A 135 -30.09 34.80 -14.94
CA PRO A 135 -31.41 35.39 -14.79
C PRO A 135 -32.02 35.57 -16.18
N ARG A 136 -33.27 35.15 -16.34
CA ARG A 136 -34.06 35.25 -17.57
C ARG A 136 -35.47 35.72 -17.23
N ASP A 137 -35.97 36.69 -17.96
CA ASP A 137 -37.38 37.08 -17.88
C ASP A 137 -38.24 36.19 -18.78
N ALA A 138 -39.32 35.64 -18.24
CA ALA A 138 -40.31 34.87 -18.96
C ALA A 138 -41.71 35.38 -18.60
N ASN A 139 -42.41 35.98 -19.57
CA ASN A 139 -43.79 36.47 -19.41
C ASN A 139 -43.98 37.42 -18.21
N GLY A 140 -43.01 38.31 -17.97
CA GLY A 140 -43.03 39.26 -16.85
C GLY A 140 -42.59 38.70 -15.49
N MET A 141 -42.26 37.40 -15.41
CA MET A 141 -41.66 36.79 -14.21
C MET A 141 -40.15 36.61 -14.39
N ARG A 142 -39.39 36.99 -13.36
CA ARG A 142 -37.95 36.75 -13.26
C ARG A 142 -37.69 35.29 -12.89
N VAL A 143 -36.97 34.58 -13.75
CA VAL A 143 -36.63 33.16 -13.59
C VAL A 143 -35.13 32.99 -13.66
N LEU A 144 -34.53 32.32 -12.69
CA LEU A 144 -33.15 31.90 -12.73
C LEU A 144 -33.04 30.54 -13.43
N VAL A 145 -32.31 30.48 -14.54
CA VAL A 145 -31.99 29.25 -15.24
C VAL A 145 -30.64 28.74 -14.75
N ILE A 146 -30.63 27.56 -14.14
CA ILE A 146 -29.44 26.87 -13.65
C ILE A 146 -29.09 25.80 -14.67
N ASN A 147 -27.89 25.85 -15.22
CA ASN A 147 -27.35 24.82 -16.11
C ASN A 147 -26.10 24.22 -15.46
N GLY A 148 -25.88 22.94 -15.68
CA GLY A 148 -24.63 22.30 -15.28
C GLY A 148 -24.44 20.98 -16.00
N ILE A 149 -23.26 20.41 -15.83
CA ILE A 149 -22.87 19.13 -16.39
C ILE A 149 -22.48 18.21 -15.24
N ILE A 150 -22.88 16.95 -15.33
CA ILE A 150 -22.51 15.89 -14.42
C ILE A 150 -21.54 14.98 -15.16
N GLU A 151 -20.39 14.74 -14.59
CA GLU A 151 -19.34 13.89 -15.15
C GLU A 151 -19.14 12.68 -14.27
N ASN A 152 -18.99 11.51 -14.91
CA ASN A 152 -18.63 10.26 -14.25
C ASN A 152 -17.21 9.85 -14.64
N ASP A 153 -16.26 10.13 -13.77
CA ASP A 153 -14.84 9.78 -13.88
C ASP A 153 -14.47 8.50 -13.10
N SER A 154 -15.44 7.87 -12.43
CA SER A 154 -15.23 6.71 -11.55
C SER A 154 -14.88 5.39 -12.26
N GLY A 155 -14.84 5.36 -13.60
CA GLY A 155 -14.54 4.16 -14.38
C GLY A 155 -15.60 3.05 -14.32
N THR A 156 -16.72 3.28 -13.61
CA THR A 156 -17.84 2.34 -13.45
C THR A 156 -19.16 3.03 -13.77
N THR A 157 -20.22 2.27 -14.01
CA THR A 157 -21.56 2.84 -14.24
C THR A 157 -22.13 3.34 -12.90
N GLN A 158 -22.56 4.60 -12.86
CA GLN A 158 -23.11 5.22 -11.66
C GLN A 158 -24.60 5.51 -11.86
N THR A 159 -25.39 5.32 -10.81
CA THR A 159 -26.79 5.76 -10.76
C THR A 159 -26.83 7.25 -10.42
N LEU A 160 -27.60 8.01 -11.18
CA LEU A 160 -27.77 9.44 -10.97
C LEU A 160 -28.88 9.68 -9.95
N GLN A 161 -28.49 10.21 -8.79
CA GLN A 161 -29.44 10.66 -7.79
C GLN A 161 -30.04 12.02 -8.16
N PRO A 162 -31.28 12.32 -7.72
CA PRO A 162 -31.84 13.66 -7.86
C PRO A 162 -30.94 14.73 -7.23
N ILE A 163 -30.85 15.88 -7.88
CA ILE A 163 -29.95 16.97 -7.48
C ILE A 163 -30.76 17.98 -6.68
N ARG A 164 -30.32 18.32 -5.48
CA ARG A 164 -30.82 19.47 -4.74
C ARG A 164 -30.00 20.70 -5.10
N ALA A 165 -30.67 21.75 -5.58
CA ALA A 165 -30.08 23.05 -5.82
C ALA A 165 -30.60 24.05 -4.78
N ASP A 166 -29.69 24.52 -3.93
CA ASP A 166 -29.94 25.50 -2.88
C ASP A 166 -29.47 26.87 -3.37
N LEU A 167 -30.38 27.83 -3.40
CA LEU A 167 -30.12 29.21 -3.78
C LEU A 167 -29.90 30.02 -2.51
N VAL A 168 -28.68 30.51 -2.31
CA VAL A 168 -28.28 31.24 -1.11
C VAL A 168 -27.99 32.70 -1.48
N THR A 169 -28.60 33.63 -0.74
CA THR A 169 -28.34 35.07 -0.86
C THR A 169 -27.97 35.59 0.51
N ASP A 170 -26.81 36.23 0.65
CA ASP A 170 -26.31 36.78 1.93
C ASP A 170 -26.37 35.74 3.07
N GLU A 171 -25.85 34.54 2.80
CA GLU A 171 -25.84 33.37 3.71
C GLU A 171 -27.22 32.80 4.08
N ARG A 172 -28.31 33.40 3.57
CA ARG A 172 -29.67 32.93 3.81
C ARG A 172 -30.19 32.12 2.63
N LEU A 173 -30.70 30.93 2.92
CA LEU A 173 -31.39 30.10 1.94
C LEU A 173 -32.64 30.84 1.43
N THR A 174 -32.62 31.19 0.15
CA THR A 174 -33.72 31.90 -0.53
C THR A 174 -34.71 30.92 -1.13
N ALA A 175 -34.22 29.84 -1.73
CA ALA A 175 -35.03 28.77 -2.30
C ALA A 175 -34.23 27.46 -2.34
N SER A 176 -34.91 26.33 -2.29
CA SER A 176 -34.33 25.01 -2.53
C SER A 176 -35.23 24.26 -3.49
N ILE A 177 -34.65 23.67 -4.53
CA ILE A 177 -35.38 22.90 -5.54
C ILE A 177 -34.74 21.55 -5.75
N VAL A 178 -35.54 20.57 -6.18
CA VAL A 178 -35.07 19.25 -6.58
C VAL A 178 -35.15 19.14 -8.10
N ILE A 179 -34.03 18.77 -8.71
CA ILE A 179 -33.86 18.60 -10.15
C ILE A 179 -33.68 17.11 -10.41
N ASN A 180 -34.62 16.52 -11.15
CA ASN A 180 -34.48 15.15 -11.61
C ASN A 180 -33.55 15.13 -12.84
N PRO A 181 -32.48 14.31 -12.82
CA PRO A 181 -31.63 14.14 -13.99
C PRO A 181 -32.44 13.52 -15.15
N PRO A 182 -32.08 13.82 -16.41
CA PRO A 182 -32.81 13.29 -17.58
C PRO A 182 -32.61 11.77 -17.78
N VAL A 183 -31.64 11.17 -17.09
CA VAL A 183 -31.32 9.75 -17.16
C VAL A 183 -30.99 9.24 -15.75
N ASP A 184 -31.37 8.00 -15.47
CA ASP A 184 -31.16 7.38 -14.15
C ASP A 184 -29.74 6.81 -13.97
N VAL A 185 -28.99 6.65 -15.07
CA VAL A 185 -27.65 6.05 -15.08
C VAL A 185 -26.71 6.80 -16.01
N ILE A 186 -25.43 6.87 -15.62
CA ILE A 186 -24.34 7.44 -16.41
C ILE A 186 -23.18 6.46 -16.48
N TYR A 187 -22.79 6.09 -17.69
CA TYR A 187 -21.67 5.19 -17.93
C TYR A 187 -20.34 5.88 -17.63
N SER A 188 -19.29 5.09 -17.45
CA SER A 188 -17.93 5.59 -17.22
C SER A 188 -17.46 6.49 -18.36
N GLY A 189 -16.92 7.67 -18.03
CA GLY A 189 -16.41 8.64 -18.99
C GLY A 189 -17.51 9.39 -19.75
N GLN A 190 -18.79 9.24 -19.38
CA GLN A 190 -19.86 10.04 -19.93
C GLN A 190 -20.13 11.30 -19.11
N SER A 191 -20.65 12.31 -19.81
CA SER A 191 -21.10 13.57 -19.23
C SER A 191 -22.56 13.80 -19.60
N ARG A 192 -23.34 14.32 -18.65
CA ARG A 192 -24.77 14.61 -18.84
C ARG A 192 -25.09 16.02 -18.38
N GLY A 193 -25.69 16.81 -19.26
CA GLY A 193 -26.20 18.13 -18.92
C GLY A 193 -27.50 18.05 -18.13
N PHE A 194 -27.68 18.95 -17.18
CA PHE A 194 -28.96 19.22 -16.55
C PHE A 194 -29.28 20.71 -16.62
N SER A 195 -30.58 21.02 -16.63
CA SER A 195 -31.07 22.39 -16.62
C SER A 195 -32.30 22.48 -15.73
N ALA A 196 -32.39 23.54 -14.92
CA ALA A 196 -33.54 23.82 -14.08
C ALA A 196 -33.91 25.30 -14.12
N ARG A 197 -35.18 25.59 -13.85
CA ARG A 197 -35.73 26.94 -13.88
C ARG A 197 -36.35 27.22 -12.52
N VAL A 198 -35.91 28.27 -11.86
CA VAL A 198 -36.36 28.65 -10.51
C VAL A 198 -36.90 30.06 -10.55
N GLN A 199 -38.05 30.30 -9.94
CA GLN A 199 -38.56 31.65 -9.83
C GLN A 199 -37.68 32.46 -8.86
N HIS A 200 -37.27 33.65 -9.28
CA HIS A 200 -36.42 34.52 -8.48
C HIS A 200 -37.09 35.89 -8.35
N ALA A 201 -37.25 36.37 -7.12
CA ALA A 201 -37.94 37.63 -6.82
C ALA A 201 -37.25 38.89 -7.39
N GLY A 202 -36.04 38.74 -7.95
CA GLY A 202 -35.21 39.85 -8.41
C GLY A 202 -34.40 40.44 -7.27
N GLY A 203 -33.21 40.96 -7.59
CA GLY A 203 -32.27 41.51 -6.62
C GLY A 203 -30.85 41.05 -6.90
N LYS A 204 -30.09 40.78 -5.83
CA LYS A 204 -28.75 40.22 -5.90
C LYS A 204 -28.79 38.80 -6.48
N MET A 205 -27.79 38.48 -7.29
CA MET A 205 -27.65 37.16 -7.89
C MET A 205 -27.36 36.13 -6.78
N PRO A 206 -28.21 35.09 -6.62
CA PRO A 206 -28.00 34.07 -5.59
C PRO A 206 -26.82 33.17 -5.97
N GLU A 207 -26.10 32.72 -4.96
CA GLU A 207 -25.13 31.64 -5.09
C GLU A 207 -25.88 30.30 -5.20
N VAL A 208 -25.49 29.46 -6.14
CA VAL A 208 -26.09 28.15 -6.35
C VAL A 208 -25.20 27.08 -5.75
N ARG A 209 -25.70 26.38 -4.74
CA ARG A 209 -25.05 25.21 -4.13
C ARG A 209 -25.78 23.96 -4.58
N LEU A 210 -25.02 23.02 -5.15
CA LEU A 210 -25.57 21.76 -5.66
C LEU A 210 -25.15 20.60 -4.76
N SER A 211 -26.07 19.68 -4.54
CA SER A 211 -25.82 18.43 -3.82
C SER A 211 -26.65 17.30 -4.40
N PHE A 212 -26.16 16.07 -4.30
CA PHE A 212 -26.96 14.89 -4.59
C PHE A 212 -27.82 14.53 -3.38
N LEU A 213 -29.07 14.15 -3.63
CA LEU A 213 -29.95 13.62 -2.58
C LEU A 213 -29.61 12.16 -2.30
N PRO A 214 -29.48 11.75 -1.03
CA PRO A 214 -29.09 10.39 -0.65
C PRO A 214 -30.11 9.33 -1.07
#